data_AF-A0A7C2B711-F1
#
_entry.id   AF-A0A7C2B711-F1
#
_cell.length_a   1.000
_cell.length_b   1.000
_cell.length_c   1.000
_cell.angle_alpha   90.00
_cell.angle_beta   90.00
_cell.angle_gamma   90.00
#
_symmetry.space_group_name_H-M   'P 1'
#
loop_
_entity.id
_entity.type
_entity.pdbx_description
1 polymer ?
#
loop_
_entity_poly.entity_id
_entity_poly.type
_entity_poly.pdbx_seq_one_letter_code
_entity_poly.pdbx_strand_id
1 'polypeptide(L)'
;MTSESSPPPAIVKVPILRQFGNVPPKPAKVGRGYSVGEVRAVGLTVEEARLLGIYVDERRKSVHEHNIERLRKWLKALARGEMKPPAPALPKVLVTKLDRGRVFKGKTTAGRRMRGLLSIKYRYTHQYKWGRKLKERALRKRHEATRHTGGD
;
A
#
# COMPACT_ATOMS: atom_id res chain seq x y z
N MET A 1 -10.40 32.53 4.11
CA MET A 1 -9.81 31.60 3.12
C MET A 1 -8.85 30.69 3.87
N THR A 2 -9.21 29.43 4.13
CA THR A 2 -8.31 28.47 4.78
C THR A 2 -7.23 28.08 3.77
N SER A 3 -5.98 28.51 3.97
CA SER A 3 -4.86 28.07 3.17
C SER A 3 -4.60 26.59 3.40
N GLU A 4 -4.39 25.82 2.33
CA GLU A 4 -3.87 24.46 2.46
C GLU A 4 -2.46 24.56 3.06
N SER A 5 -2.28 24.11 4.30
CA SER A 5 -0.97 24.13 4.95
C SER A 5 -0.28 22.79 4.74
N SER A 6 0.79 22.77 3.98
CA SER A 6 1.68 21.60 3.94
C SER A 6 2.34 21.41 5.32
N PRO A 7 2.55 20.16 5.79
CA PRO A 7 3.27 19.93 7.02
C PRO A 7 4.68 20.53 6.95
N PRO A 8 5.21 21.06 8.07
CA PRO A 8 6.54 21.63 8.09
C PRO A 8 7.57 20.58 7.67
N PRO A 9 8.56 20.90 6.82
CA PRO A 9 9.59 19.95 6.42
C PRO A 9 10.48 19.56 7.60
N ALA A 10 10.83 18.28 7.69
CA ALA A 10 11.77 17.79 8.70
C ALA A 10 13.19 18.28 8.41
N ILE A 11 13.86 18.85 9.40
CA ILE A 11 15.24 19.35 9.28
C ILE A 11 16.21 18.31 9.84
N VAL A 12 17.26 17.99 9.08
CA VAL A 12 18.23 16.93 9.40
C VAL A 12 19.65 17.48 9.25
N LYS A 13 20.58 16.98 10.07
CA LYS A 13 22.01 17.27 9.90
C LYS A 13 22.54 16.77 8.56
N VAL A 14 23.45 17.51 7.95
CA VAL A 14 24.12 17.08 6.72
C VAL A 14 25.16 16.00 7.07
N PRO A 15 25.28 14.91 6.30
CA PRO A 15 26.33 13.93 6.52
C PRO A 15 27.71 14.59 6.34
N ILE A 16 28.62 14.29 7.26
CA ILE A 16 29.99 14.78 7.22
C ILE A 16 30.80 13.86 6.30
N LEU A 17 31.41 14.43 5.27
CA LEU A 17 32.25 13.69 4.33
C LEU A 17 33.72 13.87 4.73
N ARG A 18 34.46 12.75 4.83
CA ARG A 18 35.88 12.76 5.23
C ARG A 18 36.75 13.61 4.29
N GLN A 19 36.42 13.63 3.00
CA GLN A 19 37.15 14.41 1.98
C GLN A 19 37.13 15.93 2.22
N PHE A 20 36.15 16.45 2.98
CA PHE A 20 36.00 17.88 3.27
C PHE A 20 36.47 18.24 4.69
N GLY A 21 37.48 17.53 5.21
CA GLY A 21 38.08 17.86 6.51
C GLY A 21 37.14 17.69 7.71
N ASN A 22 36.15 16.81 7.60
CA ASN A 22 35.09 16.60 8.60
C ASN A 22 34.23 17.84 8.90
N VAL A 23 34.25 18.86 8.04
CA VAL A 23 33.37 20.02 8.16
C VAL A 23 32.14 19.80 7.27
N PRO A 24 30.91 19.86 7.81
CA PRO A 24 29.72 19.76 6.98
C PRO A 24 29.59 21.04 6.13
N PRO A 25 29.22 20.93 4.83
CA PRO A 25 29.10 22.10 3.96
C PRO A 25 27.95 23.04 4.37
N LYS A 26 26.93 22.50 5.05
CA LYS A 26 25.82 23.26 5.65
C LYS A 26 25.45 22.61 6.99
N PRO A 27 25.00 23.38 7.99
CA PRO A 27 24.67 22.84 9.31
C PRO A 27 23.48 21.87 9.26
N ALA A 28 22.49 22.15 8.40
CA ALA A 28 21.32 21.31 8.22
C ALA A 28 20.81 21.33 6.78
N LYS A 29 20.02 20.32 6.44
CA LYS A 29 19.29 20.20 5.18
C LYS A 29 17.85 19.78 5.44
N VAL A 30 16.99 19.99 4.45
CA VAL A 30 15.65 19.41 4.44
C VAL A 30 15.78 17.89 4.23
N GLY A 31 15.22 17.13 5.15
CA GLY A 31 15.12 15.68 5.05
C GLY A 31 14.00 15.25 4.10
N ARG A 32 14.00 13.97 3.74
CA ARG A 32 12.93 13.36 2.94
C ARG A 32 11.57 13.40 3.67
N GLY A 33 11.58 13.23 4.99
CA GLY A 33 10.39 13.23 5.85
C GLY A 33 10.75 13.15 7.34
N TYR A 34 9.78 12.95 8.22
CA TYR A 34 10.01 12.72 9.65
C TYR A 34 10.46 11.28 9.92
N SER A 35 11.29 11.06 10.94
CA SER A 35 11.66 9.70 11.35
C SER A 35 10.53 9.04 12.14
N VAL A 36 10.54 7.70 12.18
CA VAL A 36 9.54 6.94 12.96
C VAL A 36 9.57 7.35 14.43
N GLY A 37 10.76 7.63 14.98
CA GLY A 37 10.91 8.07 16.37
C GLY A 37 10.28 9.44 16.63
N GLU A 38 10.45 10.40 15.71
CA GLU A 38 9.83 11.74 15.83
C GLU A 38 8.30 11.65 15.77
N VAL A 39 7.76 10.87 14.82
CA VAL A 39 6.30 10.68 14.67
C VAL A 39 5.70 10.01 15.91
N ARG A 40 6.37 8.97 16.43
CA ARG A 40 5.93 8.27 17.65
C ARG A 40 6.02 9.16 18.89
N ALA A 41 7.01 10.05 19.00
CA ALA A 41 7.15 10.99 20.11
C ALA A 41 6.03 12.04 20.18
N VAL A 42 5.33 12.25 19.06
CA VAL A 42 4.14 13.10 18.96
C VAL A 42 2.84 12.31 19.22
N GLY A 43 2.94 10.98 19.34
CA GLY A 43 1.79 10.10 19.62
C GLY A 43 1.05 9.64 18.36
N LEU A 44 1.66 9.78 17.17
CA LEU A 44 1.09 9.29 15.93
C LEU A 44 1.71 7.93 15.52
N THR A 45 0.92 7.11 14.84
CA THR A 45 1.41 5.97 14.06
C THR A 45 1.88 6.41 12.68
N VAL A 46 2.63 5.55 12.00
CA VAL A 46 3.12 5.83 10.63
C VAL A 46 1.96 6.02 9.65
N GLU A 47 0.89 5.23 9.81
CA GLU A 47 -0.28 5.31 8.94
C GLU A 47 -1.07 6.60 9.17
N GLU A 48 -1.35 6.96 10.43
CA GLU A 48 -2.03 8.21 10.78
C GLU A 48 -1.24 9.43 10.29
N ALA A 49 0.07 9.43 10.46
CA ALA A 49 0.91 10.52 9.98
C ALA A 49 0.81 10.66 8.45
N ARG A 50 0.85 9.55 7.71
CA ARG A 50 0.67 9.59 6.26
C ARG A 50 -0.74 10.01 5.84
N LEU A 51 -1.77 9.65 6.61
CA LEU A 51 -3.14 10.08 6.37
C LEU A 51 -3.28 11.60 6.54
N LEU A 52 -2.55 12.19 7.48
CA LEU A 52 -2.43 13.65 7.67
C LEU A 52 -1.54 14.33 6.62
N GLY A 53 -1.02 13.59 5.64
CA GLY A 53 -0.14 14.11 4.59
C GLY A 53 1.32 14.29 5.03
N ILE A 54 1.71 13.82 6.21
CA ILE A 54 3.09 13.85 6.69
C ILE A 54 3.88 12.73 6.00
N TYR A 55 4.99 13.10 5.36
CA TYR A 55 5.91 12.12 4.81
C TYR A 55 6.77 11.50 5.91
N VAL A 56 6.74 10.18 6.03
CA VAL A 56 7.52 9.43 7.03
C VAL A 56 8.66 8.66 6.36
N ASP A 57 9.89 8.91 6.81
CA ASP A 57 11.10 8.22 6.37
C ASP A 57 11.47 7.10 7.35
N GLU A 58 10.94 5.90 7.10
CA GLU A 58 11.11 4.71 7.95
C GLU A 58 12.58 4.29 8.13
N ARG A 59 13.46 4.67 7.20
CA ARG A 59 14.89 4.30 7.24
C ARG A 59 15.70 5.15 8.22
N ARG A 60 15.21 6.33 8.61
CA ARG A 60 15.95 7.25 9.50
C ARG A 60 15.73 6.86 10.96
N LYS A 61 16.84 6.60 11.67
CA LYS A 61 16.82 6.32 13.12
C LYS A 61 17.07 7.55 13.99
N SER A 62 17.62 8.63 13.43
CA SER A 62 17.88 9.86 14.17
C SER A 62 16.58 10.58 14.53
N VAL A 63 16.53 11.09 15.75
CA VAL A 63 15.42 11.88 16.29
C VAL A 63 15.97 13.25 16.64
N HIS A 64 15.25 14.29 16.22
CA HIS A 64 15.60 15.67 16.55
C HIS A 64 14.46 16.34 17.29
N GLU A 65 14.79 16.95 18.44
CA GLU A 65 13.80 17.58 19.32
C GLU A 65 13.08 18.77 18.66
N HIS A 66 13.80 19.60 17.92
CA HIS A 66 13.22 20.71 17.16
C HIS A 66 12.18 20.26 16.13
N ASN A 67 12.31 19.05 15.57
CA ASN A 67 11.32 18.50 14.63
C ASN A 67 10.05 18.06 15.38
N ILE A 68 10.20 17.47 16.57
CA ILE A 68 9.07 17.05 17.42
C ILE A 68 8.24 18.28 17.81
N GLU A 69 8.89 19.35 18.26
CA GLU A 69 8.22 20.59 18.65
C GLU A 69 7.50 21.25 17.47
N ARG A 70 8.16 21.34 16.31
CA ARG A 70 7.54 21.85 15.08
C ARG A 70 6.30 21.06 14.70
N LEU A 71 6.38 19.73 14.77
CA LEU A 71 5.26 18.85 14.44
C LEU A 71 4.12 19.01 15.45
N ARG A 72 4.42 19.10 16.76
CA ARG A 72 3.42 19.39 17.81
C ARG A 72 2.72 20.73 17.60
N LYS A 73 3.47 21.79 17.27
CA LYS A 73 2.91 23.12 16.99
C LYS A 73 1.96 23.08 15.80
N TRP A 74 2.35 22.37 14.74
CA TRP A 74 1.51 22.21 13.55
C TRP A 74 0.23 21.42 13.85
N LEU A 75 0.30 20.32 14.59
CA LEU A 75 -0.90 19.57 15.01
C LEU A 75 -1.83 20.39 15.90
N LYS A 76 -1.29 21.22 16.80
CA LYS A 76 -2.11 22.15 17.60
C LYS A 76 -2.83 23.18 16.71
N ALA A 77 -2.16 23.72 15.70
CA ALA A 77 -2.78 24.63 14.74
C ALA A 77 -3.91 23.94 13.93
N LEU A 78 -3.71 22.69 13.53
CA LEU A 78 -4.76 21.87 12.90
C LEU A 78 -5.94 21.64 13.84
N ALA A 79 -5.69 21.30 15.10
CA ALA A 79 -6.74 21.06 16.10
C ALA A 79 -7.57 22.33 16.38
N ARG A 80 -6.97 23.51 16.31
CA ARG A 80 -7.67 24.81 16.41
C ARG A 80 -8.50 25.16 15.17
N GLY A 81 -8.37 24.40 14.07
CA GLY A 81 -9.11 24.65 12.82
C GLY A 81 -8.55 25.80 11.99
N GLU A 82 -7.37 26.33 12.33
CA GLU A 82 -6.70 27.41 11.58
C GLU A 82 -6.25 26.93 10.19
N MET A 83 -6.00 25.63 10.05
CA MET A 83 -5.46 25.00 8.85
C MET A 83 -6.16 23.68 8.55
N LYS A 84 -6.27 23.35 7.27
CA LYS A 84 -6.74 22.03 6.82
C LYS A 84 -5.53 21.15 6.52
N PRO A 85 -5.53 19.86 6.93
CA PRO A 85 -4.47 18.95 6.51
C PRO A 85 -4.48 18.80 4.99
N PRO A 86 -3.31 18.68 4.35
CA PRO A 86 -3.23 18.45 2.92
C PRO A 86 -3.75 17.05 2.58
N ALA A 87 -3.80 16.73 1.29
CA ALA A 87 -4.15 15.39 0.84
C ALA A 87 -3.24 14.32 1.50
N PRO A 88 -3.79 13.13 1.81
CA PRO A 88 -3.01 12.06 2.41
C PRO A 88 -1.82 11.69 1.52
N ALA A 89 -0.68 11.38 2.14
CA ALA A 89 0.51 10.89 1.45
C ALA A 89 0.32 9.44 0.96
N LEU A 90 -0.57 8.68 1.61
CA LEU A 90 -1.03 7.40 1.08
C LEU A 90 -1.97 7.63 -0.12
N PRO A 91 -1.86 6.82 -1.18
CA PRO A 91 -2.81 6.89 -2.28
C PRO A 91 -4.22 6.55 -1.76
N LYS A 92 -5.20 7.38 -2.13
CA LYS A 92 -6.61 7.16 -1.75
C LYS A 92 -7.18 5.83 -2.27
N VAL A 93 -6.63 5.32 -3.38
CA VAL A 93 -7.01 4.03 -3.97
C VAL A 93 -5.73 3.24 -4.26
N LEU A 94 -5.60 2.05 -3.65
CA LEU A 94 -4.54 1.11 -3.99
C LEU A 94 -4.94 0.33 -5.25
N VAL A 95 -4.45 0.78 -6.41
CA VAL A 95 -4.65 0.04 -7.67
C VAL A 95 -3.69 -1.15 -7.69
N THR A 96 -4.20 -2.35 -7.44
CA THR A 96 -3.45 -3.59 -7.71
C THR A 96 -3.18 -3.73 -9.21
N LYS A 97 -2.08 -4.39 -9.60
CA LYS A 97 -1.77 -4.64 -11.03
C LYS A 97 -3.00 -5.26 -11.73
N LEU A 98 -3.40 -4.66 -12.85
CA LEU A 98 -4.48 -5.17 -13.70
C LEU A 98 -4.17 -6.60 -14.16
N ASP A 99 -5.17 -7.47 -14.19
CA ASP A 99 -5.04 -8.83 -14.72
C ASP A 99 -4.83 -8.77 -16.24
N ARG A 100 -3.57 -8.59 -16.68
CA ARG A 100 -3.21 -8.45 -18.10
C ARG A 100 -3.69 -9.68 -18.88
N GLY A 101 -4.31 -9.45 -20.03
CA GLY A 101 -4.89 -10.52 -20.84
C GLY A 101 -6.12 -11.18 -20.21
N ARG A 102 -6.84 -10.50 -19.29
CA ARG A 102 -8.12 -10.99 -18.75
C ARG A 102 -9.10 -11.42 -19.85
N VAL A 103 -9.13 -10.68 -20.95
CA VAL A 103 -9.92 -10.99 -22.16
C VAL A 103 -9.51 -12.34 -22.74
N PHE A 104 -8.23 -12.51 -23.09
CA PHE A 104 -7.71 -13.75 -23.67
C PHE A 104 -7.80 -14.96 -22.72
N LYS A 105 -7.69 -14.74 -21.40
CA LYS A 105 -7.93 -15.79 -20.38
C LYS A 105 -9.41 -16.13 -20.16
N GLY A 106 -10.32 -15.48 -20.89
CA GLY A 106 -11.76 -15.67 -20.78
C GLY A 106 -12.36 -15.22 -19.44
N LYS A 107 -11.65 -14.41 -18.67
CA LYS A 107 -12.07 -13.97 -17.32
C LYS A 107 -13.06 -12.80 -17.34
N THR A 108 -13.37 -12.26 -18.51
CA THR A 108 -14.48 -11.30 -18.72
C THR A 108 -15.83 -11.94 -18.37
N THR A 109 -16.86 -11.12 -18.19
CA THR A 109 -18.25 -11.60 -17.97
C THR A 109 -18.70 -12.49 -19.13
N ALA A 110 -18.45 -12.09 -20.38
CA ALA A 110 -18.72 -12.89 -21.57
C ALA A 110 -17.95 -14.23 -21.56
N GLY A 111 -16.63 -14.22 -21.29
CA GLY A 111 -15.83 -15.45 -21.25
C GLY A 111 -16.20 -16.37 -20.09
N ARG A 112 -16.63 -15.84 -18.93
CA ARG A 112 -17.19 -16.64 -17.83
C ARG A 112 -18.54 -17.25 -18.21
N ARG A 113 -19.36 -16.52 -18.97
CA ARG A 113 -20.66 -16.98 -19.47
C ARG A 113 -20.50 -18.12 -20.47
N MET A 114 -19.62 -17.98 -21.46
CA MET A 114 -19.28 -19.02 -22.44
C MET A 114 -18.79 -20.31 -21.76
N ARG A 115 -17.95 -20.18 -20.72
CA ARG A 115 -17.42 -21.32 -19.96
C ARG A 115 -18.45 -22.00 -19.04
N GLY A 116 -19.70 -21.51 -19.01
CA GLY A 116 -20.76 -22.06 -18.14
C GLY A 116 -20.60 -21.73 -16.66
N LEU A 117 -19.62 -20.90 -16.28
CA LEU A 117 -19.34 -20.55 -14.88
C LEU A 117 -20.41 -19.62 -14.27
N LEU A 118 -21.21 -18.94 -15.11
CA LEU A 118 -22.27 -18.03 -14.67
C LEU A 118 -23.65 -18.69 -14.72
N SER A 119 -24.15 -19.02 -15.93
CA SER A 119 -25.51 -19.56 -16.11
C SER A 119 -25.66 -20.96 -15.51
N ILE A 120 -24.79 -21.87 -15.92
CA ILE A 120 -24.82 -23.28 -15.49
C ILE A 120 -24.15 -23.46 -14.11
N LYS A 121 -23.49 -22.41 -13.60
CA LYS A 121 -22.76 -22.39 -12.31
C LYS A 121 -21.74 -23.51 -12.16
N TYR A 122 -21.04 -23.85 -13.25
CA TYR A 122 -19.96 -24.84 -13.17
C TYR A 122 -18.87 -24.42 -12.18
N ARG A 123 -18.49 -25.33 -11.29
CA ARG A 123 -17.40 -25.15 -10.33
C ARG A 123 -16.04 -25.06 -11.01
N TYR A 124 -15.84 -25.83 -12.07
CA TYR A 124 -14.63 -25.84 -12.88
C TYR A 124 -14.93 -25.74 -14.37
N THR A 125 -13.94 -25.38 -15.19
CA THR A 125 -14.08 -25.44 -16.65
C THR A 125 -14.14 -26.88 -17.14
N HIS A 126 -14.80 -27.11 -18.28
CA HIS A 126 -14.84 -28.43 -18.91
C HIS A 126 -13.46 -29.04 -19.14
N GLN A 127 -12.49 -28.24 -19.58
CA GLN A 127 -11.11 -28.68 -19.76
C GLN A 127 -10.49 -29.22 -18.46
N TYR A 128 -10.69 -28.52 -17.34
CA TYR A 128 -10.21 -28.97 -16.04
C TYR A 128 -10.90 -30.26 -15.60
N LYS A 129 -12.23 -30.33 -15.76
CA LYS A 129 -13.03 -31.53 -15.45
C LYS A 129 -12.52 -32.75 -16.25
N TRP A 130 -12.35 -32.61 -17.56
CA TRP A 130 -11.88 -33.70 -18.41
C TRP A 130 -10.44 -34.10 -18.13
N GLY A 131 -9.53 -33.15 -17.90
CA GLY A 131 -8.15 -33.45 -17.50
C GLY A 131 -8.08 -34.21 -16.17
N ARG A 132 -8.90 -33.85 -15.20
CA ARG A 132 -9.03 -34.59 -13.94
C ARG A 132 -9.54 -36.02 -14.18
N LYS A 133 -10.60 -36.19 -14.97
CA LYS A 133 -11.17 -37.51 -15.29
C LYS A 133 -10.19 -38.40 -16.05
N LEU A 134 -9.37 -37.85 -16.96
CA LEU A 134 -8.30 -38.59 -17.62
C LEU A 134 -7.26 -39.11 -16.61
N LYS A 135 -6.84 -38.28 -15.65
CA LYS A 135 -5.93 -38.70 -14.57
C LYS A 135 -6.54 -39.78 -13.67
N GLU A 136 -7.80 -39.64 -13.28
CA GLU A 136 -8.52 -40.65 -12.47
C GLU A 136 -8.59 -42.00 -13.19
N ARG A 137 -8.85 -42.00 -14.50
CA ARG A 137 -8.87 -43.22 -15.33
C ARG A 137 -7.48 -43.85 -15.47
N ALA A 138 -6.45 -43.03 -15.70
CA ALA A 138 -5.06 -43.50 -15.77
C ALA A 138 -4.64 -44.16 -14.43
N LEU A 139 -5.10 -43.62 -13.30
CA LEU A 139 -4.87 -44.17 -11.96
C LEU A 139 -5.85 -45.29 -11.55
N ARG A 140 -6.76 -45.70 -12.44
CA ARG A 140 -7.82 -46.72 -12.20
C ARG A 140 -8.60 -46.49 -10.89
N LYS A 141 -8.81 -45.23 -10.51
CA LYS A 141 -9.60 -44.89 -9.31
C LYS A 141 -11.04 -45.36 -9.51
N ARG A 142 -11.65 -45.92 -8.46
CA ARG A 142 -13.09 -46.22 -8.47
C ARG A 142 -13.87 -44.93 -8.65
N HIS A 143 -14.97 -45.00 -9.38
CA HIS A 143 -15.78 -43.82 -9.68
C HIS A 143 -16.51 -43.40 -8.40
N GLU A 144 -16.06 -42.34 -7.74
CA GLU A 144 -16.78 -41.77 -6.60
C GLU A 144 -18.13 -41.22 -7.08
N ALA A 145 -19.20 -41.66 -6.43
CA ALA A 145 -20.59 -41.49 -6.88
C ALA A 145 -21.25 -40.22 -6.34
N THR A 146 -20.47 -39.25 -5.85
CA THR A 146 -21.02 -37.93 -5.54
C THR A 146 -21.27 -37.19 -6.84
N ARG A 147 -22.48 -36.63 -6.98
CA ARG A 147 -22.87 -35.88 -8.19
C ARG A 147 -23.41 -34.53 -7.76
N HIS A 148 -22.59 -33.50 -7.84
CA HIS A 148 -23.08 -32.12 -7.88
C HIS A 148 -23.27 -31.64 -9.31
N THR A 149 -24.24 -30.75 -9.52
CA THR A 149 -24.52 -30.02 -10.76
C THR A 149 -23.31 -29.16 -11.15
N GLY A 150 -22.37 -29.77 -11.87
CA GLY A 150 -21.11 -29.15 -12.31
C GLY A 150 -19.84 -29.99 -12.13
N GLY A 151 -19.94 -31.17 -11.52
CA GLY A 151 -18.81 -32.06 -11.23
C GLY A 151 -18.12 -31.72 -9.91
N ASP A 152 -17.70 -32.77 -9.19
CA ASP A 152 -17.10 -32.75 -7.84
C ASP A 152 -16.02 -31.67 -7.67
#